data_AF-A0A2H1KV56-F1
#
_entry.id   AF-A0A2H1KV56-F1
#
_cell.length_a   1.000
_cell.length_b   1.000
_cell.length_c   1.000
_cell.angle_alpha   90.00
_cell.angle_beta   90.00
_cell.angle_gamma   90.00
#
_symmetry.space_group_name_H-M   'P 1'
#
loop_
_entity.id
_entity.type
_entity.pdbx_description
1 polymer ?
#
loop_
_entity_poly.entity_id
_entity_poly.type
_entity_poly.pdbx_seq_one_letter_code
_entity_poly.pdbx_strand_id
1 'polypeptide(L)' 'MDGTWAKILDEAVVKDDATGDLEWVLSVDSTSVRAHQHAAGARKKGAALIRSRPSLWPENASADPAED' A
#
# COMPACT_ATOMS: atom_id res chain seq x y z
N MET A 1 -18.10 6.60 -20.98
CA MET A 1 -16.84 6.52 -21.76
C MET A 1 -17.18 5.84 -23.07
N ASP A 2 -16.75 6.42 -24.18
CA ASP A 2 -17.10 6.05 -25.57
C ASP A 2 -16.23 4.91 -26.15
N GLY A 3 -15.38 4.30 -25.34
CA GLY A 3 -14.51 3.20 -25.75
C GLY A 3 -13.32 3.63 -26.62
N THR A 4 -13.08 4.94 -26.77
CA THR A 4 -11.97 5.46 -27.58
C THR A 4 -10.62 4.87 -27.14
N TRP A 5 -10.38 4.79 -25.83
CA TRP A 5 -9.16 4.19 -25.28
C TRP A 5 -9.03 2.69 -25.53
N ALA A 6 -10.14 1.95 -25.52
CA ALA A 6 -10.12 0.53 -25.79
C ALA A 6 -9.73 0.24 -27.25
N LYS A 7 -10.22 1.06 -28.20
CA LYS A 7 -9.86 0.95 -29.62
C LYS A 7 -8.39 1.28 -29.88
N ILE A 8 -7.87 2.35 -29.25
CA ILE A 8 -6.46 2.73 -29.36
C ILE A 8 -5.56 1.61 -28.81
N LEU A 9 -5.94 1.02 -27.67
CA LEU A 9 -5.19 -0.08 -27.08
C LEU A 9 -5.20 -1.32 -27.97
N ASP A 10 -6.35 -1.69 -28.52
CA ASP A 10 -6.50 -2.85 -29.39
C ASP A 10 -5.65 -2.72 -30.66
N GLU A 11 -5.68 -1.54 -31.31
CA GLU A 11 -4.88 -1.30 -32.51
C GLU A 11 -3.37 -1.27 -32.24
N ALA A 12 -2.95 -0.76 -31.07
CA ALA A 12 -1.55 -0.81 -30.65
C ALA A 12 -1.07 -2.24 -30.37
N VAL A 13 -1.88 -3.06 -29.69
CA VAL A 13 -1.57 -4.46 -29.38
C VAL A 13 -1.48 -5.30 -30.65
N VAL A 14 -2.45 -5.16 -31.55
CA VAL A 14 -2.50 -5.92 -32.82
C VAL A 14 -1.28 -5.60 -33.70
N LYS A 15 -0.83 -4.35 -33.73
CA LYS A 15 0.30 -3.93 -34.55
C LYS A 15 1.62 -4.54 -34.09
N ASP A 16 1.88 -4.57 -32.79
CA ASP A 16 3.14 -5.08 -32.24
C ASP A 16 3.14 -6.62 -32.11
N ASP A 17 1.98 -7.25 -31.90
CA ASP A 17 1.82 -8.72 -31.96
C ASP A 17 2.11 -9.23 -33.38
N ALA A 18 1.67 -8.51 -34.41
CA ALA A 18 1.91 -8.87 -35.82
C ALA A 18 3.39 -8.80 -36.24
N THR A 19 4.23 -8.04 -35.55
CA THR A 19 5.69 -8.00 -35.80
C THR A 19 6.47 -8.92 -34.85
N GLY A 20 5.81 -9.51 -33.85
CA GLY A 20 6.44 -10.38 -32.86
C GLY A 20 7.33 -9.64 -31.85
N ASP A 21 7.22 -8.31 -31.80
CA ASP A 21 8.06 -7.44 -30.95
C ASP A 21 7.43 -7.13 -29.59
N LEU A 22 6.23 -7.67 -29.34
CA LEU A 22 5.44 -7.33 -28.16
C LEU A 22 5.88 -8.14 -26.92
N GLU A 23 6.97 -7.71 -26.30
CA GLU A 23 7.39 -8.18 -24.97
C GLU A 23 6.85 -7.23 -23.88
N TRP A 24 5.86 -7.69 -23.12
CA TRP A 24 5.31 -6.88 -22.02
C TRP A 24 6.11 -7.04 -20.74
N VAL A 25 6.92 -6.03 -20.41
CA VAL A 25 7.52 -5.87 -19.07
C VAL A 25 6.65 -4.92 -18.25
N LEU A 26 5.71 -5.48 -17.48
CA LEU A 26 4.81 -4.71 -16.62
C LEU A 26 5.25 -4.89 -15.16
N SER A 27 5.37 -3.80 -14.42
CA SER A 27 5.56 -3.85 -12.96
C SER A 27 4.29 -3.36 -12.26
N VAL A 28 3.83 -4.11 -11.27
CA VAL A 28 2.69 -3.75 -10.43
C VAL A 28 3.21 -3.32 -9.07
N ASP A 29 2.92 -2.09 -8.67
CA ASP A 29 3.27 -1.57 -7.35
C ASP A 29 2.04 -1.02 -6.60
N SER A 30 2.15 -0.98 -5.26
CA SER A 30 1.04 -0.59 -4.37
C SER A 30 1.04 0.88 -3.96
N THR A 31 1.81 1.75 -4.64
CA THR A 31 1.89 3.18 -4.29
C THR A 31 0.53 3.87 -4.35
N SER A 32 -0.30 3.60 -5.35
CA SER A 32 -1.64 4.16 -5.47
C SER A 32 -2.53 3.78 -4.28
N VAL A 33 -2.51 2.50 -3.89
CA VAL A 33 -3.24 2.00 -2.71
C VAL A 33 -2.76 2.68 -1.43
N ARG A 34 -1.43 2.80 -1.24
CA ARG A 34 -0.86 3.48 -0.07
C ARG A 34 -1.18 4.97 -0.05
N ALA A 35 -1.08 5.66 -1.18
CA ALA A 35 -1.42 7.09 -1.29
C ALA A 35 -2.89 7.32 -0.89
N HIS A 36 -3.80 6.46 -1.34
CA HIS A 36 -5.20 6.50 -0.95
C HIS A 36 -5.38 6.28 0.56
N GLN A 37 -4.73 5.26 1.14
CA GLN A 37 -4.78 5.00 2.59
C GLN A 37 -4.24 6.18 3.42
N HIS A 38 -3.14 6.79 2.98
CA HIS A 38 -2.60 7.99 3.62
C HIS A 38 -3.56 9.17 3.55
N ALA A 39 -4.17 9.42 2.39
CA ALA A 39 -5.17 10.48 2.22
C ALA A 39 -6.43 10.23 3.08
N ALA A 40 -6.92 8.97 3.11
CA ALA A 40 -8.05 8.57 3.94
C ALA A 40 -7.73 8.68 5.44
N GLY A 41 -6.52 8.29 5.86
CA GLY A 41 -6.03 8.39 7.23
C GLY A 41 -5.71 9.82 7.68
N ALA A 42 -5.35 10.72 6.76
CA ALA A 42 -5.04 12.12 7.04
C ALA A 42 -6.26 12.86 7.64
N ARG A 43 -7.47 12.54 7.17
CA ARG A 43 -8.71 13.11 7.71
C ARG A 43 -9.02 12.65 9.15
N LYS A 44 -8.50 11.50 9.59
CA LYS A 44 -8.67 11.00 10.97
C LYS A 44 -7.65 11.57 11.96
N LYS A 45 -6.47 12.00 11.51
CA LYS A 45 -5.38 12.47 12.39
C LYS A 45 -5.42 13.97 12.69
N GLY A 46 -6.23 14.76 11.97
CA GLY A 46 -6.40 16.20 12.22
C GLY A 46 -7.15 16.57 13.51
N ALA A 47 -7.75 15.60 14.21
CA ALA A 47 -8.47 15.82 15.47
C ALA A 47 -8.03 14.87 16.60
N ALA A 48 -6.92 14.16 16.44
CA ALA A 48 -6.34 13.37 17.51
C ALA A 48 -5.33 14.24 18.25
N LEU A 49 -5.81 14.85 19.35
CA LEU A 49 -4.97 15.31 20.45
C LEU A 49 -3.79 14.35 20.64
N ILE A 50 -2.62 14.93 20.85
CA ILE A 50 -1.40 14.27 21.28
C ILE A 50 -1.73 13.35 22.47
N ARG A 51 -2.10 12.09 22.20
CA ARG A 51 -2.14 11.06 23.23
C ARG A 51 -0.73 10.51 23.28
N SER A 52 0.06 11.11 24.16
CA SER A 52 1.34 10.59 24.64
C SER A 52 1.22 9.07 24.85
N ARG A 53 2.09 8.30 24.19
CA ARG A 53 2.31 6.88 24.51
C ARG A 53 3.14 6.83 25.79
N PRO A 54 2.67 6.23 26.90
CA PRO A 54 3.58 5.57 27.81
C PRO A 54 3.91 4.21 27.19
N SER A 55 5.20 3.96 26.91
CA SER A 55 5.68 2.62 26.63
C SER A 55 5.63 1.81 27.93
N LEU A 56 4.53 1.11 28.16
CA LEU A 56 4.47 0.07 29.18
C LEU A 56 4.91 -1.25 28.53
N TRP A 57 6.21 -1.48 28.53
CA TRP A 57 6.73 -2.84 28.47
C TRP A 57 6.35 -3.53 29.79
N PRO A 58 5.85 -4.78 29.78
CA PRO A 58 5.44 -5.44 31.00
C PRO A 58 6.66 -5.69 31.89
N GLU A 59 6.46 -5.34 33.15
CA GLU A 59 7.31 -5.52 34.31
C GLU A 59 7.59 -7.01 34.53
N ASN A 60 8.67 -7.50 33.92
CA ASN A 60 9.22 -8.82 34.21
C ASN A 60 10.61 -8.64 34.83
N ALA A 61 10.67 -7.94 35.96
CA ALA A 61 11.82 -7.98 36.84
C ALA A 61 11.30 -8.02 38.28
N SER A 62 11.73 -9.03 39.02
CA SER A 62 11.53 -9.20 40.46
C SER A 62 10.20 -9.82 40.91
N ALA A 63 10.12 -11.15 40.82
CA ALA A 63 9.65 -11.97 41.94
C ALA A 63 10.16 -13.41 41.76
N ASP A 64 11.23 -13.75 42.48
CA ASP A 64 11.41 -15.07 43.11
C ASP A 64 12.43 -14.91 44.24
N PRO A 65 11.95 -14.91 45.50
CA PRO A 65 12.69 -15.67 46.50
C PRO A 65 11.75 -16.47 47.40
N ALA A 66 11.93 -17.79 47.46
CA ALA A 66 11.87 -18.59 48.68
C ALA A 66 12.14 -20.06 48.33
N GLU A 67 13.37 -20.52 48.56
CA GLU A 67 13.65 -21.92 48.84
C GLU A 67 14.12 -21.98 50.30
N ASP A 68 13.33 -22.63 51.16
CA ASP A 68 13.74 -23.27 52.42
C ASP A 68 13.16 -24.70 52.40
#